data_AF-A0A7V0Z0W3-F1
#
_entry.id   AF-A0A7V0Z0W3-F1
#
_cell.length_a   1.000
_cell.length_b   1.000
_cell.length_c   1.000
_cell.angle_alpha   90.00
_cell.angle_beta   90.00
_cell.angle_gamma   90.00
#
_symmetry.space_group_name_H-M   'P 1'
#
loop_
_entity.id
_entity.type
_entity.pdbx_description
1 polymer ?
#
loop_
_entity_poly.entity_id
_entity_poly.type
_entity_poly.pdbx_seq_one_letter_code
_entity_poly.pdbx_strand_id
1 'polypeptide(L)'
;MAEEKEGLTTAEVLRKTRTYGQVRCHNPSCLGRLQPEPGADRVKCPVCGMEFRVTWIKSGFPRIRGPVWDVNIKIAEEAFQRKMKEEKKDGPQ
;
A
#
# COMPACT_ATOMS: atom_id res chain seq x y z
N MET A 1 -4.43 -21.50 -18.17
CA MET A 1 -3.29 -22.32 -18.58
C MET A 1 -2.15 -21.99 -17.64
N ALA A 2 -1.71 -22.97 -16.86
CA ALA A 2 -0.65 -22.78 -15.86
C ALA A 2 0.69 -22.91 -16.58
N GLU A 3 1.45 -21.81 -16.67
CA GLU A 3 2.82 -21.86 -17.15
C GLU A 3 3.66 -22.60 -16.10
N GLU A 4 4.06 -23.82 -16.43
CA GLU A 4 5.03 -24.64 -15.70
C GLU A 4 6.38 -23.94 -15.70
N LYS A 5 6.63 -23.10 -14.69
CA LYS A 5 7.99 -22.64 -14.38
C LYS A 5 8.71 -23.77 -13.65
N GLU A 6 9.65 -24.37 -14.37
CA GLU A 6 10.54 -25.46 -13.99
C GLU A 6 10.92 -25.48 -12.50
N GLY A 7 10.64 -26.62 -11.84
CA GLY A 7 11.25 -27.00 -10.55
C GLY A 7 10.47 -26.66 -9.27
N LEU A 8 9.28 -26.06 -9.34
CA LEU A 8 8.48 -25.77 -8.14
C LEU A 8 7.23 -26.65 -8.08
N THR A 9 7.03 -27.31 -6.95
CA THR A 9 5.81 -28.06 -6.67
C THR A 9 4.60 -27.11 -6.66
N THR A 10 3.42 -27.61 -7.01
CA THR A 10 2.15 -26.87 -6.94
C THR A 10 1.95 -26.21 -5.57
N ALA A 11 2.41 -26.87 -4.50
CA ALA A 11 2.39 -26.34 -3.14
C ALA A 11 3.28 -25.10 -2.95
N GLU A 12 4.43 -25.03 -3.61
CA GLU A 12 5.35 -23.88 -3.55
C GLU A 12 4.85 -22.68 -4.36
N VAL A 13 4.23 -22.93 -5.51
CA VAL A 13 3.56 -21.89 -6.30
C VAL A 13 2.41 -21.26 -5.50
N LEU A 14 1.62 -22.10 -4.82
CA LEU A 14 0.54 -21.64 -3.92
C LEU A 14 1.08 -20.93 -2.66
N ARG A 15 2.30 -21.25 -2.20
CA ARG A 15 2.95 -20.50 -1.11
C ARG A 15 3.38 -19.11 -1.54
N LYS A 16 3.83 -18.91 -2.78
CA LYS A 16 4.21 -17.58 -3.28
C LYS A 16 3.01 -16.63 -3.39
N THR A 17 1.81 -17.14 -3.65
CA THR A 17 0.58 -16.33 -3.71
C THR A 17 -0.07 -16.11 -2.34
N ARG A 18 0.41 -16.77 -1.28
CA ARG A 18 -0.11 -16.58 0.09
C ARG A 18 0.28 -15.21 0.63
N THR A 19 -0.73 -14.44 0.99
CA THR A 19 -0.61 -13.07 1.49
C THR A 19 -0.37 -13.02 3.01
N TYR A 20 0.41 -13.98 3.55
CA TYR A 20 0.71 -13.99 4.98
C TYR A 20 1.60 -12.79 5.32
N GLY A 21 1.20 -12.01 6.32
CA GLY A 21 1.91 -10.79 6.71
C GLY A 21 1.70 -9.57 5.81
N GLN A 22 0.79 -9.66 4.82
CA GLN A 22 0.45 -8.52 3.99
C GLN A 22 -0.81 -7.81 4.51
N VAL A 23 -0.77 -6.48 4.55
CA VAL A 23 -1.91 -5.62 4.87
C VAL A 23 -2.31 -4.79 3.68
N ARG A 24 -3.61 -4.54 3.52
CA ARG A 24 -4.10 -3.64 2.47
C ARG A 24 -4.01 -2.19 2.93
N CYS A 25 -3.61 -1.32 2.03
CA CYS A 25 -3.69 0.12 2.22
C CYS A 25 -5.13 0.52 2.59
N HIS A 26 -5.28 1.37 3.61
CA HIS A 26 -6.59 1.88 4.05
C HIS A 26 -7.11 3.03 3.18
N ASN A 27 -6.35 3.47 2.17
CA ASN A 27 -6.87 4.38 1.17
C ASN A 27 -7.84 3.63 0.24
N PRO A 28 -9.14 4.01 0.22
CA PRO A 28 -10.16 3.35 -0.59
C PRO A 28 -9.85 3.38 -2.09
N SER A 29 -9.08 4.37 -2.57
CA SER A 29 -8.71 4.48 -3.99
C SER A 29 -7.49 3.65 -4.38
N CYS A 30 -6.73 3.10 -3.42
CA CYS A 30 -5.49 2.38 -3.70
C CYS A 30 -5.62 0.88 -3.44
N LEU A 31 -6.05 0.50 -2.22
CA LEU A 31 -6.19 -0.89 -1.77
C LEU A 31 -4.96 -1.80 -2.02
N GLY A 32 -3.79 -1.22 -2.31
CA GLY A 32 -2.56 -1.93 -2.62
C GLY A 32 -2.09 -2.78 -1.43
N ARG A 33 -1.42 -3.90 -1.72
CA ARG A 33 -0.82 -4.74 -0.67
C ARG A 33 0.51 -4.15 -0.21
N LEU A 34 0.68 -4.18 1.10
CA LEU A 34 1.84 -3.69 1.84
C LEU A 34 2.41 -4.86 2.61
N GLN A 35 3.72 -5.03 2.56
CA GLN A 35 4.42 -6.04 3.34
C GLN A 35 5.40 -5.33 4.27
N PRO A 36 4.97 -4.94 5.48
CA PRO A 36 5.87 -4.32 6.44
C PRO A 36 6.90 -5.33 6.95
N GLU A 37 8.10 -4.85 7.23
CA GLU A 37 9.14 -5.68 7.84
C GLU A 37 8.76 -6.08 9.27
N PRO A 38 9.06 -7.32 9.72
CA PRO A 38 8.71 -7.79 11.05
C PRO A 38 9.17 -6.82 12.15
N GLY A 39 8.24 -6.26 12.91
CA GLY A 39 8.53 -5.33 14.00
C GLY A 39 8.59 -3.85 13.61
N ALA A 40 8.39 -3.49 12.33
CA ALA A 40 8.34 -2.10 11.91
C ALA A 40 7.08 -1.38 12.43
N ASP A 41 7.23 -0.20 13.03
CA ASP A 41 6.11 0.62 13.53
C ASP A 41 5.42 1.44 12.44
N ARG A 42 6.08 1.62 11.29
CA ARG A 42 5.61 2.42 10.16
C ARG A 42 5.80 1.66 8.86
N VAL A 43 4.85 1.85 7.93
CA VAL A 43 4.94 1.30 6.58
C VAL A 43 4.47 2.33 5.57
N LYS A 44 5.20 2.43 4.46
CA LYS A 44 4.84 3.28 3.34
C LYS A 44 4.19 2.47 2.24
N CYS A 45 3.14 3.02 1.63
CA CYS A 45 2.52 2.41 0.47
C CYS A 45 3.34 2.66 -0.81
N PRO A 46 3.74 1.60 -1.55
CA PRO A 46 4.50 1.77 -2.79
C PRO A 46 3.65 2.35 -3.92
N VAL A 47 2.32 2.24 -3.83
CA VAL A 47 1.40 2.70 -4.88
C VAL A 47 0.97 4.15 -4.66
N CYS A 48 0.46 4.49 -3.47
CA CYS A 48 -0.05 5.83 -3.19
C CYS A 48 0.89 6.71 -2.36
N GLY A 49 2.03 6.20 -1.91
CA GLY A 49 3.02 6.96 -1.14
C GLY A 49 2.62 7.26 0.30
N MET A 50 1.40 6.97 0.73
CA MET A 50 0.93 7.22 2.10
C MET A 50 1.65 6.37 3.14
N GLU A 51 1.84 6.96 4.31
CA GLU A 51 2.41 6.28 5.47
C GLU A 51 1.33 5.87 6.47
N PHE A 52 1.51 4.68 7.02
CA PHE A 52 0.62 4.08 7.99
C PHE A 52 1.41 3.61 9.21
N ARG A 53 0.80 3.78 10.38
CA ARG A 53 1.28 3.18 11.64
C ARG A 53 0.84 1.73 11.69
N VAL A 54 1.77 0.85 12.03
CA VAL A 54 1.57 -0.59 12.09
C VAL A 54 1.70 -1.06 13.54
N THR A 55 0.91 -2.06 13.92
CA THR A 55 1.01 -2.77 15.19
C THR A 55 1.06 -4.26 14.91
N TRP A 56 1.81 -4.99 15.71
CA TRP A 56 2.03 -6.42 15.54
C TRP A 56 1.34 -7.20 16.66
N ILE A 57 0.48 -8.14 16.30
CA ILE A 57 -0.09 -9.09 17.27
C ILE A 57 0.90 -10.23 17.51
N LYS A 58 1.60 -10.65 16.45
CA LYS A 58 2.67 -11.64 16.43
C LYS A 58 3.60 -11.31 15.27
N SER A 59 4.85 -11.78 15.32
CA SER A 59 5.79 -11.70 14.19
C SER A 59 5.14 -12.28 12.92
N GLY A 60 4.91 -11.43 11.91
CA GLY A 60 4.22 -11.82 10.66
C GLY A 60 2.71 -11.54 10.61
N PHE A 61 2.11 -10.96 11.64
CA PHE A 61 0.71 -10.49 11.62
C PHE A 61 0.63 -8.98 11.91
N PRO A 62 0.95 -8.14 10.92
CA PRO A 62 0.81 -6.70 11.02
C PRO A 62 -0.66 -6.30 10.92
N ARG A 63 -1.05 -5.27 11.67
CA ARG A 63 -2.32 -4.55 11.53
C ARG A 63 -2.04 -3.06 11.40
N ILE A 64 -2.80 -2.39 10.55
CA ILE A 64 -2.73 -0.93 10.42
C ILE A 64 -3.54 -0.31 11.57
N ARG A 65 -2.93 0.58 12.33
CA ARG A 65 -3.60 1.41 13.35
C ARG A 65 -4.28 2.62 12.73
N GLY A 66 -3.63 3.23 11.75
CA GLY A 66 -4.12 4.43 11.09
C GLY A 66 -3.02 5.13 10.29
N PRO A 67 -3.39 6.18 9.55
CA PRO A 67 -2.43 6.97 8.79
C PRO A 67 -1.47 7.74 9.71
N VAL A 68 -0.29 8.04 9.19
CA VAL A 68 0.59 9.09 9.73
C VAL A 68 0.08 10.42 9.18
N TRP A 69 -0.48 11.24 10.05
CA TRP A 69 -1.20 12.45 9.65
C TRP A 69 -0.27 13.49 9.01
N ASP A 70 0.92 13.70 9.60
CA ASP A 70 1.89 14.71 9.15
C ASP A 70 2.37 14.52 7.70
N VAL A 71 2.51 13.26 7.28
CA VAL A 71 2.97 12.90 5.93
C VAL A 71 1.80 12.90 4.95
N ASN A 72 0.67 12.35 5.36
CA ASN A 72 -0.46 12.19 4.47
C ASN A 72 -1.19 13.51 4.17
N ILE A 73 -1.20 14.49 5.10
CA ILE A 73 -1.70 15.83 4.79
C ILE A 73 -0.90 16.46 3.65
N LYS A 74 0.44 16.43 3.75
CA LYS A 74 1.30 17.05 2.75
C LYS A 74 1.06 16.45 1.36
N ILE A 75 0.99 15.12 1.28
CA ILE A 75 0.68 14.41 0.04
C ILE A 75 -0.71 14.78 -0.50
N ALA A 76 -1.71 14.88 0.36
CA ALA A 76 -3.07 15.25 -0.04
C ALA A 76 -3.16 16.69 -0.52
N GLU A 77 -2.48 17.62 0.15
CA GLU A 77 -2.43 19.03 -0.23
C GLU A 77 -1.68 19.24 -1.54
N GLU A 78 -0.55 18.57 -1.74
CA GLU A 78 0.17 18.57 -3.02
C GLU A 78 -0.71 18.02 -4.16
N ALA A 79 -1.41 16.92 -3.93
CA ALA A 79 -2.33 16.35 -4.92
C ALA A 79 -3.50 17.29 -5.24
N PHE A 80 -4.05 17.96 -4.22
CA PHE A 80 -5.12 18.94 -4.39
C PHE A 80 -4.66 20.17 -5.18
N GLN A 81 -3.49 20.72 -4.83
CA GLN A 81 -2.91 21.87 -5.52
C GLN A 81 -2.58 21.58 -6.99
N ARG A 82 -2.17 20.35 -7.31
CA ARG A 82 -1.97 19.92 -8.72
C ARG A 82 -3.28 19.94 -9.49
N LYS A 83 -4.33 19.29 -8.96
CA LYS A 83 -5.66 19.25 -9.60
C LYS A 83 -6.24 20.64 -9.82
N MET A 84 -6.18 21.51 -8.80
CA MET A 84 -6.67 22.89 -8.89
C MET A 84 -5.91 23.73 -9.94
N LYS A 85 -4.62 23.44 -10.18
CA LYS A 85 -3.84 24.11 -11.24
C LYS A 85 -4.18 23.58 -12.63
N GLU A 86 -4.52 22.30 -12.76
CA GLU A 86 -4.97 21.69 -14.02
C GLU A 86 -6.36 22.23 -14.40
N GLU A 87 -7.33 22.27 -13.47
CA GLU A 87 -8.67 22.82 -13.72
C GLU A 87 -8.66 24.31 -14.12
N LYS A 88 -7.68 25.09 -13.64
CA LYS A 88 -7.51 26.49 -14.06
C LYS A 88 -6.96 26.65 -15.49
N LYS A 89 -6.31 25.62 -16.05
CA LYS A 89 -5.81 25.63 -17.44
C LYS A 89 -6.89 25.23 -18.45
N ASP A 90 -7.86 24.43 -18.03
CA ASP A 90 -8.96 23.91 -18.86
C ASP A 90 -10.29 24.67 -18.68
N GLY A 91 -10.28 25.86 -18.06
CA GLY A 91 -11.46 26.73 -17.93
C GLY A 91 -11.94 27.28 -19.30
N PRO A 92 -13.25 27.57 -19.46
CA PRO A 92 -13.87 27.77 -20.77
C PRO A 92 -13.26 28.97 -21.50
N GLN A 93 -12.93 28.73 -22.77
CA GLN A 93 -12.49 29.72 -23.75
C GLN A 93 -13.62 30.70 -24.08
#